data_AF-A0A1Z4RBB5-F1
#
_entry.id   AF-A0A1Z4RBB5-F1
#
_cell.length_a   1.000
_cell.length_b   1.000
_cell.length_c   1.000
_cell.angle_alpha   90.00
_cell.angle_beta   90.00
_cell.angle_gamma   90.00
#
_symmetry.space_group_name_H-M   'P 1'
#
loop_
_entity.id
_entity.type
_entity.pdbx_description
1 polymer ?
#
loop_
_entity_poly.entity_id
_entity_poly.type
_entity_poly.pdbx_seq_one_letter_code
_entity_poly.pdbx_strand_id
1 'polypeptide(L)'
;MTVCNWQDIVKNEAMQKADLDDYLGKFLNNRYLIRELIGKGGMGKVYLAEDAAKGGIPVAVKILSLSLANQQMSQRFAREIFIGAQLGRKSKHIARVLSYGVTENKIPFYVMEYLQGKNLKTVIKSQSLSLSQILEIINQICLGLQCAHEGIKFKGEIYPVLHRDIKPENIFILEDSKQSESNKSAASISGEIVKILDFGIAKFLTERAGMTLTESFIGSLPYCSPEHMEGRKLVDVRSDIYSLGVLMFEMLTGKHPFNMKDNSFGNWYQAHRFQVPPKFQEVNPNIHIPRELQELVMKCLAKEVKNRPQNIEKVLETLEKIKQQQNGEFLKAVSSKTNKINPTFQTSSVQLVPVTSISEKICLQKIWPANKPKALICFPNILHSTHGNIPTLWAMLPKKEIDSFAKQINTSEFILPKNNLHPLLLWINVLCDDKLNLTRWLSYFLDMKDANGQKILQALAKTGYYHILLFAVENSQKCEKVITLNLSASQRQALNDWLESSEKTNPVVPLHESKNILRIQYEKMKPEMISRLVEIEKQQRITFRELLDKTFSKVLSFMSRPII
;
A
#
# COMPACT_ATOMS: atom_id res chain seq x y z
N MET A 1 40.25 -18.07 -55.14
CA MET A 1 38.82 -18.46 -55.08
C MET A 1 38.66 -19.40 -53.90
N THR A 2 38.45 -18.84 -52.71
CA THR A 2 38.19 -19.65 -51.51
C THR A 2 36.68 -19.70 -51.36
N VAL A 3 36.12 -20.86 -51.66
CA VAL A 3 34.68 -21.14 -51.65
C VAL A 3 34.19 -20.94 -50.21
N CYS A 4 33.39 -19.89 -49.98
CA CYS A 4 32.64 -19.75 -48.74
C CYS A 4 31.63 -20.89 -48.67
N ASN A 5 31.84 -21.78 -47.72
CA ASN A 5 31.01 -22.95 -47.49
C ASN A 5 29.66 -22.51 -46.93
N TRP A 6 28.60 -22.56 -47.76
CA TRP A 6 27.25 -22.15 -47.37
C TRP A 6 26.73 -22.90 -46.14
N GLN A 7 27.24 -24.11 -45.85
CA GLN A 7 26.87 -24.86 -44.64
C GLN A 7 27.41 -24.24 -43.34
N ASP A 8 28.51 -23.48 -43.39
CA ASP A 8 29.08 -22.80 -42.23
C ASP A 8 28.39 -21.45 -41.97
N ILE A 9 27.84 -20.82 -43.01
CA ILE A 9 26.97 -19.64 -42.87
C ILE A 9 25.60 -20.06 -42.31
N VAL A 10 25.02 -21.16 -42.79
CA VAL A 10 23.75 -21.69 -42.24
C VAL A 10 23.94 -22.23 -40.82
N LYS A 11 25.11 -22.79 -40.47
CA LYS A 11 25.42 -23.14 -39.07
C LYS A 11 25.68 -21.91 -38.20
N ASN A 12 26.31 -20.84 -38.70
CA ASN A 12 26.46 -19.60 -37.93
C ASN A 12 25.14 -18.82 -37.76
N GLU A 13 24.24 -18.86 -38.74
CA GLU A 13 22.88 -18.33 -38.60
C GLU A 13 21.99 -19.22 -37.71
N ALA A 14 22.22 -20.55 -37.69
CA ALA A 14 21.56 -21.46 -36.76
C ALA A 14 22.13 -21.39 -35.34
N MET A 15 23.38 -20.96 -35.17
CA MET A 15 24.06 -20.81 -33.86
C MET A 15 23.95 -19.39 -33.28
N GLN A 16 23.42 -18.43 -34.04
CA GLN A 16 22.86 -17.16 -33.54
C GLN A 16 21.37 -17.25 -33.16
N LYS A 17 20.78 -18.45 -33.17
CA LYS A 17 19.43 -18.72 -32.65
C LYS A 17 19.43 -19.16 -31.19
N ALA A 18 20.40 -18.71 -30.40
CA ALA A 18 20.41 -18.89 -28.96
C ALA A 18 19.61 -17.75 -28.29
N ASP A 19 18.47 -18.11 -27.68
CA ASP A 19 17.69 -17.31 -26.73
C ASP A 19 17.01 -16.02 -27.25
N LEU A 20 16.31 -16.08 -28.40
CA LEU A 20 15.21 -15.13 -28.64
C LEU A 20 14.11 -15.42 -27.62
N ASP A 21 14.08 -14.64 -26.54
CA ASP A 21 13.05 -14.74 -25.51
C ASP A 21 11.65 -14.62 -26.17
N ASP A 22 10.83 -15.66 -26.01
CA ASP A 22 9.56 -15.84 -26.71
C ASP A 22 8.59 -14.67 -26.58
N TYR A 23 8.76 -13.82 -25.56
CA TYR A 23 7.87 -12.72 -25.23
C TYR A 23 8.38 -11.35 -25.67
N LEU A 24 9.69 -11.16 -25.85
CA LEU A 24 10.25 -9.83 -26.15
C LEU A 24 9.69 -9.26 -27.46
N GLY A 25 9.28 -7.99 -27.42
CA GLY A 25 8.71 -7.28 -28.57
C GLY A 25 7.28 -7.70 -28.93
N LYS A 26 6.66 -8.64 -28.20
CA LYS A 26 5.31 -9.13 -28.46
C LYS A 26 4.30 -8.60 -27.45
N PHE A 27 3.04 -8.60 -27.85
CA PHE A 27 1.92 -8.31 -26.96
C PHE A 27 1.51 -9.56 -26.19
N LEU A 28 1.40 -9.43 -24.86
CA LEU A 28 0.74 -10.40 -24.00
C LEU A 28 -0.72 -10.02 -23.83
N ASN A 29 -1.63 -10.95 -24.17
CA ASN A 29 -3.09 -10.77 -24.16
C ASN A 29 -3.56 -9.49 -24.87
N ASN A 30 -2.94 -9.14 -26.00
CA ASN A 30 -3.21 -7.95 -26.80
C ASN A 30 -3.20 -6.63 -26.00
N ARG A 31 -2.46 -6.59 -24.88
CA ARG A 31 -2.47 -5.45 -23.95
C ARG A 31 -1.10 -5.03 -23.47
N TYR A 32 -0.26 -5.98 -23.06
CA TYR A 32 1.03 -5.67 -22.46
C TYR A 32 2.14 -5.89 -23.49
N LEU A 33 2.70 -4.80 -24.01
CA LEU A 33 3.83 -4.89 -24.93
C LEU A 33 5.11 -5.13 -24.14
N ILE A 34 5.68 -6.33 -24.27
CA ILE A 34 6.88 -6.73 -23.53
C ILE A 34 8.11 -6.04 -24.13
N ARG A 35 8.82 -5.26 -23.31
CA ARG A 35 9.97 -4.44 -23.74
C ARG A 35 11.31 -5.07 -23.38
N GLU A 36 11.47 -5.47 -22.12
CA GLU A 36 12.77 -5.88 -21.59
C GLU A 36 12.61 -6.97 -20.52
N LEU A 37 13.54 -7.93 -20.47
CA LEU A 37 13.64 -8.88 -19.37
C LEU A 37 14.39 -8.23 -18.19
N ILE A 38 13.68 -7.96 -17.09
CA ILE A 38 14.23 -7.27 -15.90
C ILE A 38 14.54 -8.22 -14.74
N GLY A 39 14.18 -9.51 -14.84
CA GLY A 39 14.52 -10.51 -13.84
C GLY A 39 14.25 -11.94 -14.28
N LYS A 40 15.07 -12.90 -13.83
CA LYS A 40 14.93 -14.33 -14.09
C LYS A 40 15.22 -15.12 -12.82
N GLY A 41 14.37 -16.09 -12.49
CA GLY A 41 14.56 -16.97 -11.34
C GLY A 41 13.80 -18.29 -11.48
N GLY A 42 13.89 -19.18 -10.48
CA GLY A 42 13.28 -20.52 -10.56
C GLY A 42 11.75 -20.52 -10.70
N MET A 43 11.09 -19.43 -10.29
CA MET A 43 9.63 -19.30 -10.36
C MET A 43 9.13 -18.60 -11.64
N GLY A 44 10.03 -18.17 -12.52
CA GLY A 44 9.65 -17.51 -13.77
C GLY A 44 10.54 -16.34 -14.16
N LYS A 45 10.05 -15.56 -15.11
CA LYS A 45 10.70 -14.38 -15.69
C LYS A 45 9.87 -13.13 -15.41
N VAL A 46 10.52 -12.01 -15.20
CA VAL A 46 9.91 -10.70 -14.96
C VAL A 46 10.35 -9.76 -16.07
N TYR A 47 9.39 -9.10 -16.70
CA TYR A 47 9.62 -8.20 -17.81
C TYR A 47 9.12 -6.80 -17.49
N LEU A 48 9.82 -5.77 -17.98
CA LEU A 48 9.23 -4.46 -18.17
C LEU A 48 8.33 -4.52 -19.41
N ALA A 49 7.12 -4.02 -19.28
CA ALA A 49 6.15 -3.94 -20.35
C ALA A 49 5.38 -2.61 -20.32
N GLU A 50 4.73 -2.27 -21.43
CA GLU A 50 3.83 -1.12 -21.52
C GLU A 50 2.37 -1.60 -21.54
N ASP A 51 1.54 -1.05 -20.66
CA ASP A 51 0.09 -1.30 -20.68
C ASP A 51 -0.57 -0.41 -21.75
N ALA A 52 -0.74 -0.94 -22.96
CA ALA A 52 -1.30 -0.21 -24.10
C ALA A 52 -2.73 0.30 -23.83
N ALA A 53 -3.51 -0.42 -23.02
CA ALA A 53 -4.86 0.01 -22.63
C ALA A 53 -4.87 1.21 -21.67
N LYS A 54 -3.71 1.60 -21.12
CA LYS A 54 -3.55 2.75 -20.23
C LYS A 54 -2.57 3.79 -20.80
N GLY A 55 -2.47 3.89 -22.13
CA GLY A 55 -1.61 4.87 -22.78
C GLY A 55 -0.11 4.56 -22.66
N GLY A 56 0.26 3.28 -22.55
CA GLY A 56 1.67 2.86 -22.55
C GLY A 56 2.37 3.00 -21.21
N ILE A 57 1.64 3.13 -20.09
CA ILE A 57 2.24 3.21 -18.76
C ILE A 57 3.11 1.97 -18.48
N PRO A 58 4.34 2.15 -17.94
CA PRO A 58 5.22 1.04 -17.62
C PRO A 58 4.67 0.17 -16.49
N VAL A 59 4.74 -1.14 -16.67
CA VAL A 59 4.33 -2.18 -15.72
C VAL A 59 5.36 -3.31 -15.68
N ALA A 60 5.44 -4.02 -14.55
CA ALA A 60 6.23 -5.24 -14.47
C ALA A 60 5.32 -6.45 -14.68
N VAL A 61 5.67 -7.34 -15.61
CA VAL A 61 4.93 -8.56 -15.94
C VAL A 61 5.75 -9.77 -15.52
N LYS A 62 5.25 -10.54 -14.55
CA LYS A 62 5.88 -11.79 -14.13
C LYS A 62 5.15 -12.98 -14.75
N ILE A 63 5.85 -13.68 -15.64
CA ILE A 63 5.41 -14.90 -16.30
C ILE A 63 5.99 -16.09 -15.54
N LEU A 64 5.14 -16.99 -15.06
CA LEU A 64 5.57 -18.11 -14.22
C LEU A 64 6.19 -19.25 -15.05
N SER A 65 7.05 -20.04 -14.43
CA SER A 65 7.69 -21.21 -15.08
C SER A 65 6.78 -22.45 -15.15
N LEU A 66 5.68 -22.48 -14.39
CA LEU A 66 4.76 -23.61 -14.31
C LEU A 66 3.43 -23.29 -14.99
N SER A 67 2.94 -24.19 -15.84
CA SER A 67 1.61 -24.09 -16.44
C SER A 67 0.51 -24.48 -15.46
N LEU A 68 -0.70 -23.96 -15.65
CA LEU A 68 -1.85 -24.34 -14.85
C LEU A 68 -2.35 -25.72 -15.29
N ALA A 69 -1.87 -26.79 -14.64
CA ALA A 69 -2.25 -28.16 -15.03
C ALA A 69 -3.68 -28.56 -14.62
N ASN A 70 -4.32 -27.85 -13.68
CA ASN A 70 -5.71 -28.13 -13.26
C ASN A 70 -6.44 -26.89 -12.73
N GLN A 71 -7.77 -26.99 -12.64
CA GLN A 71 -8.66 -25.91 -12.19
C GLN A 71 -8.38 -25.44 -10.76
N GLN A 72 -7.95 -26.36 -9.88
CA GLN A 72 -7.62 -26.02 -8.49
C GLN A 72 -6.40 -25.10 -8.40
N MET A 73 -5.36 -25.36 -9.21
CA MET A 73 -4.20 -24.48 -9.30
C MET A 73 -4.57 -23.10 -9.85
N SER A 74 -5.46 -23.05 -10.84
CA SER A 74 -5.97 -21.77 -11.38
C SER A 74 -6.73 -20.94 -10.35
N GLN A 75 -7.65 -21.56 -9.60
CA GLN A 75 -8.39 -20.90 -8.53
C GLN A 75 -7.48 -20.39 -7.41
N ARG A 76 -6.45 -21.15 -7.06
CA ARG A 76 -5.44 -20.73 -6.07
C ARG A 76 -4.63 -19.55 -6.57
N PHE A 77 -4.13 -19.61 -7.81
CA PHE A 77 -3.43 -18.49 -8.43
C PHE A 77 -4.27 -17.21 -8.41
N ALA A 78 -5.52 -17.28 -8.86
CA ALA A 78 -6.43 -16.13 -8.83
C ALA A 78 -6.67 -15.59 -7.41
N ARG A 79 -6.79 -16.48 -6.41
CA ARG A 79 -6.89 -16.09 -5.00
C ARG A 79 -5.65 -15.33 -4.54
N GLU A 80 -4.44 -15.86 -4.78
CA GLU A 80 -3.20 -15.20 -4.32
C GLU A 80 -2.99 -13.84 -4.99
N ILE A 81 -3.33 -13.70 -6.27
CA ILE A 81 -3.34 -12.41 -6.95
C ILE A 81 -4.31 -11.43 -6.29
N PHE A 82 -5.53 -11.89 -5.98
CA PHE A 82 -6.50 -11.06 -5.29
C PHE A 82 -5.97 -10.59 -3.93
N ILE A 83 -5.32 -11.47 -3.16
CA ILE A 83 -4.69 -11.14 -1.88
C ILE A 83 -3.63 -10.06 -2.08
N GLY A 84 -2.68 -10.27 -2.99
CA GLY A 84 -1.62 -9.31 -3.29
C GLY A 84 -2.15 -7.95 -3.74
N ALA A 85 -3.20 -7.93 -4.56
CA ALA A 85 -3.85 -6.70 -5.00
C ALA A 85 -4.53 -5.95 -3.84
N GLN A 86 -5.16 -6.65 -2.91
CA GLN A 86 -5.78 -6.04 -1.73
C GLN A 86 -4.73 -5.48 -0.77
N LEU A 87 -3.64 -6.21 -0.54
CA LEU A 87 -2.55 -5.76 0.34
C LEU A 87 -1.83 -4.53 -0.22
N GLY A 88 -1.47 -4.53 -1.51
CA GLY A 88 -0.83 -3.38 -2.15
C GLY A 88 -1.73 -2.13 -2.26
N ARG A 89 -3.05 -2.27 -2.09
CA ARG A 89 -3.96 -1.12 -1.92
C ARG A 89 -3.96 -0.57 -0.50
N LYS A 90 -3.77 -1.44 0.50
CA LYS A 90 -3.79 -1.07 1.92
C LYS A 90 -2.48 -0.44 2.39
N SER A 91 -1.34 -0.90 1.88
CA SER A 91 -0.01 -0.45 2.33
C SER A 91 0.86 0.02 1.18
N LYS A 92 1.45 1.21 1.34
CA LYS A 92 2.47 1.74 0.44
C LYS A 92 3.78 0.94 0.48
N HIS A 93 3.97 0.09 1.49
CA HIS A 93 5.14 -0.77 1.66
C HIS A 93 4.96 -2.16 1.06
N ILE A 94 3.93 -2.37 0.25
CA ILE A 94 3.66 -3.62 -0.48
C ILE A 94 3.47 -3.28 -1.95
N ALA A 95 4.14 -4.02 -2.84
CA ALA A 95 3.98 -3.83 -4.28
C ALA A 95 2.56 -4.19 -4.73
N ARG A 96 1.96 -3.31 -5.54
CA ARG A 96 0.59 -3.45 -6.02
C ARG A 96 0.52 -4.37 -7.22
N VAL A 97 -0.22 -5.48 -7.06
CA VAL A 97 -0.67 -6.29 -8.20
C VAL A 97 -1.83 -5.59 -8.89
N LEU A 98 -1.71 -5.41 -10.20
CA LEU A 98 -2.63 -4.64 -11.05
C LEU A 98 -3.62 -5.54 -11.79
N SER A 99 -3.15 -6.68 -12.27
CA SER A 99 -3.91 -7.60 -13.13
C SER A 99 -3.26 -8.97 -13.15
N TYR A 100 -3.96 -9.95 -13.69
CA TYR A 100 -3.42 -11.27 -14.01
C TYR A 100 -4.03 -11.80 -15.30
N GLY A 101 -3.40 -12.82 -15.85
CA GLY A 101 -3.90 -13.52 -17.02
C GLY A 101 -3.21 -14.85 -17.21
N VAL A 102 -3.52 -15.45 -18.34
CA VAL A 102 -2.92 -16.69 -18.80
C VAL A 102 -2.53 -16.47 -20.26
N THR A 103 -1.35 -16.94 -20.64
CA THR A 103 -0.87 -16.91 -22.03
C THR A 103 -1.62 -17.91 -22.90
N GLU A 104 -1.45 -17.86 -24.22
CA GLU A 104 -1.98 -18.86 -25.15
C GLU A 104 -1.54 -20.28 -24.79
N ASN A 105 -0.31 -20.44 -24.30
CA ASN A 105 0.27 -21.71 -23.84
C ASN A 105 -0.18 -22.12 -22.42
N LYS A 106 -1.25 -21.52 -21.89
CA LYS A 106 -1.78 -21.79 -20.54
C LYS A 106 -0.80 -21.49 -19.40
N ILE A 107 0.16 -20.59 -19.64
CA ILE A 107 1.12 -20.17 -18.63
C ILE A 107 0.54 -18.97 -17.87
N PRO A 108 0.40 -19.03 -16.54
CA PRO A 108 -0.09 -17.92 -15.75
C PRO A 108 0.93 -16.78 -15.70
N PHE A 109 0.43 -15.55 -15.76
CA PHE A 109 1.21 -14.35 -15.53
C PHE A 109 0.44 -13.36 -14.66
N TYR A 110 1.16 -12.46 -14.01
CA TYR A 110 0.56 -11.32 -13.35
C TYR A 110 1.34 -10.04 -13.60
N VAL A 111 0.60 -8.94 -13.48
CA VAL A 111 1.08 -7.59 -13.76
C VAL A 111 1.07 -6.81 -12.48
N MET A 112 2.20 -6.18 -12.16
CA MET A 112 2.38 -5.33 -10.98
C MET A 112 2.86 -3.95 -11.40
N GLU A 113 2.80 -3.01 -10.46
CA GLU A 113 3.41 -1.69 -10.67
C GLU A 113 4.90 -1.86 -11.01
N TYR A 114 5.39 -1.09 -11.99
CA TYR A 114 6.80 -1.00 -12.25
C TYR A 114 7.46 -0.12 -11.19
N LEU A 115 8.51 -0.63 -10.54
CA LEU A 115 9.25 0.08 -9.51
C LEU A 115 10.63 0.48 -10.05
N GLN A 116 10.97 1.76 -9.94
CA GLN A 116 12.30 2.27 -10.26
C GLN A 116 13.14 2.29 -8.99
N GLY A 117 14.27 1.59 -9.01
CA GLY A 117 15.17 1.46 -7.86
C GLY A 117 15.86 0.11 -7.83
N LYS A 118 16.27 -0.34 -6.64
CA LYS A 118 17.09 -1.55 -6.45
C LYS A 118 16.51 -2.45 -5.37
N ASN A 119 16.67 -3.76 -5.55
CA ASN A 119 16.41 -4.69 -4.45
C ASN A 119 17.51 -4.60 -3.38
N LEU A 120 17.16 -4.96 -2.16
CA LEU A 120 18.03 -4.84 -0.98
C LEU A 120 19.28 -5.73 -1.09
N LYS A 121 19.22 -6.85 -1.81
CA LYS A 121 20.41 -7.69 -2.08
C LYS A 121 21.49 -6.89 -2.82
N THR A 122 21.09 -6.17 -3.86
CA THR A 122 22.02 -5.33 -4.63
C THR A 122 22.57 -4.23 -3.74
N VAL A 123 21.73 -3.60 -2.92
CA VAL A 123 22.12 -2.51 -2.02
C VAL A 123 23.14 -2.97 -0.97
N ILE A 124 22.88 -4.08 -0.27
CA ILE A 124 23.81 -4.62 0.76
C ILE A 124 25.16 -4.97 0.13
N LYS A 125 25.18 -5.43 -1.12
CA LYS A 125 26.44 -5.74 -1.84
C LYS A 125 27.20 -4.51 -2.31
N SER A 126 26.50 -3.46 -2.73
CA SER A 126 27.11 -2.29 -3.37
C SER A 126 27.57 -1.22 -2.40
N GLN A 127 26.96 -1.12 -1.21
CA GLN A 127 27.27 -0.07 -0.25
C GLN A 127 27.10 -0.56 1.19
N SER A 128 27.85 0.05 2.11
CA SER A 128 27.61 -0.13 3.54
C SER A 128 26.43 0.73 3.97
N LEU A 129 25.43 0.11 4.60
CA LEU A 129 24.30 0.83 5.18
C LEU A 129 24.64 1.30 6.60
N SER A 130 24.38 2.56 6.90
CA SER A 130 24.45 3.07 8.27
C SER A 130 23.36 2.44 9.13
N LEU A 131 23.56 2.40 10.45
CA LEU A 131 22.59 1.85 11.37
C LEU A 131 21.22 2.55 11.28
N SER A 132 21.23 3.87 11.08
CA SER A 132 20.00 4.67 10.89
C SER A 132 19.25 4.23 9.61
N GLN A 133 19.97 4.02 8.51
CA GLN A 133 19.40 3.52 7.27
C GLN A 133 18.80 2.12 7.43
N ILE A 134 19.52 1.22 8.11
CA ILE A 134 19.06 -0.14 8.43
C ILE A 134 17.77 -0.10 9.25
N LEU A 135 17.74 0.71 10.31
CA LEU A 135 16.55 0.87 11.16
C LEU A 135 15.35 1.42 10.40
N GLU A 136 15.56 2.31 9.43
CA GLU A 136 14.49 2.85 8.60
C GLU A 136 13.95 1.80 7.62
N ILE A 137 14.83 1.07 6.94
CA ILE A 137 14.44 -0.01 6.03
C ILE A 137 13.65 -1.08 6.80
N ILE A 138 14.16 -1.55 7.94
CA ILE A 138 13.49 -2.56 8.77
C ILE A 138 12.13 -2.06 9.24
N ASN A 139 12.02 -0.81 9.67
CA ASN A 139 10.75 -0.23 10.10
C ASN A 139 9.72 -0.28 8.97
N GLN A 140 10.08 0.12 7.75
CA GLN A 140 9.19 0.08 6.60
C GLN A 140 8.79 -1.34 6.18
N ILE A 141 9.72 -2.31 6.26
CA ILE A 141 9.40 -3.74 6.07
C ILE A 141 8.39 -4.20 7.13
N CYS A 142 8.59 -3.83 8.39
CA CYS A 142 7.67 -4.17 9.48
C CYS A 142 6.27 -3.58 9.23
N LEU A 143 6.15 -2.33 8.77
CA LEU A 143 4.85 -1.74 8.42
C LEU A 143 4.15 -2.50 7.28
N GLY A 144 4.90 -2.99 6.29
CA GLY A 144 4.38 -3.87 5.24
C GLY A 144 3.89 -5.21 5.80
N LEU A 145 4.69 -5.88 6.62
CA LEU A 145 4.34 -7.16 7.24
C LEU A 145 3.15 -7.03 8.20
N GLN A 146 3.10 -5.98 9.02
CA GLN A 146 1.98 -5.71 9.93
C GLN A 146 0.67 -5.62 9.15
N CYS A 147 0.62 -4.85 8.06
CA CYS A 147 -0.57 -4.74 7.22
C CYS A 147 -1.03 -6.10 6.67
N ALA A 148 -0.10 -6.99 6.33
CA ALA A 148 -0.44 -8.33 5.84
C ALA A 148 -0.92 -9.25 6.96
N HIS A 149 -0.27 -9.19 8.13
CA HIS A 149 -0.59 -9.99 9.30
C HIS A 149 -1.92 -9.60 9.95
N GLU A 150 -2.30 -8.32 9.91
CA GLU A 150 -3.64 -7.84 10.25
C GLU A 150 -4.72 -8.42 9.34
N GLY A 151 -4.33 -8.83 8.13
CA GLY A 151 -5.13 -9.67 7.26
C GLY A 151 -6.06 -8.94 6.30
N ILE A 152 -6.77 -9.75 5.52
CA ILE A 152 -7.75 -9.30 4.54
C ILE A 152 -9.14 -9.83 4.88
N LYS A 153 -10.16 -9.02 4.61
CA LYS A 153 -11.55 -9.44 4.77
C LYS A 153 -11.94 -10.34 3.59
N PHE A 154 -12.29 -11.58 3.87
CA PHE A 154 -12.79 -12.53 2.88
C PHE A 154 -14.00 -13.26 3.44
N LYS A 155 -15.14 -13.20 2.74
CA LYS A 155 -16.42 -13.79 3.20
C LYS A 155 -16.85 -13.35 4.61
N GLY A 156 -16.55 -12.11 5.00
CA GLY A 156 -16.92 -11.54 6.30
C GLY A 156 -15.89 -11.73 7.41
N GLU A 157 -14.93 -12.64 7.25
CA GLU A 157 -13.90 -12.94 8.25
C GLU A 157 -12.56 -12.30 7.86
N ILE A 158 -11.71 -11.99 8.85
CA ILE A 158 -10.37 -11.46 8.63
C ILE A 158 -9.35 -12.61 8.68
N TYR A 159 -8.58 -12.76 7.61
CA TYR A 159 -7.54 -13.80 7.51
C TYR A 159 -6.16 -13.15 7.44
N PRO A 160 -5.26 -13.43 8.41
CA PRO A 160 -3.86 -13.06 8.33
C PRO A 160 -3.20 -13.61 7.06
N VAL A 161 -2.38 -12.79 6.41
CA VAL A 161 -1.63 -13.19 5.22
C VAL A 161 -0.16 -13.28 5.59
N LEU A 162 0.42 -14.47 5.41
CA LEU A 162 1.86 -14.69 5.59
C LEU A 162 2.58 -14.45 4.27
N HIS A 163 3.79 -13.91 4.33
CA HIS A 163 4.62 -13.71 3.16
C HIS A 163 5.38 -14.99 2.75
N ARG A 164 5.99 -15.69 3.70
CA ARG A 164 6.73 -16.96 3.50
C ARG A 164 7.99 -16.89 2.64
N ASP A 165 8.47 -15.69 2.31
CA ASP A 165 9.66 -15.51 1.46
C ASP A 165 10.36 -14.16 1.70
N ILE A 166 10.43 -13.74 2.96
CA ILE A 166 11.16 -12.52 3.30
C ILE A 166 12.66 -12.78 3.12
N LYS A 167 13.28 -12.03 2.22
CA LYS A 167 14.69 -12.08 1.86
C LYS A 167 15.11 -10.80 1.12
N PRO A 168 16.41 -10.47 1.02
CA PRO A 168 16.88 -9.24 0.40
C PRO A 168 16.39 -9.04 -1.06
N GLU A 169 16.20 -10.10 -1.84
CA GLU A 169 15.71 -9.99 -3.23
C GLU A 169 14.25 -9.51 -3.33
N ASN A 170 13.44 -9.75 -2.31
CA ASN A 170 12.02 -9.39 -2.29
C ASN A 170 11.75 -8.06 -1.57
N ILE A 171 12.81 -7.35 -1.13
CA ILE A 171 12.70 -6.01 -0.57
C ILE A 171 13.24 -5.02 -1.59
N PHE A 172 12.41 -4.09 -2.04
CA PHE A 172 12.75 -3.12 -3.07
C PHE A 172 12.78 -1.71 -2.50
N ILE A 173 13.86 -0.97 -2.78
CA ILE A 173 14.05 0.42 -2.36
C ILE A 173 13.86 1.31 -3.58
N LEU A 174 12.87 2.20 -3.52
CA LEU A 174 12.57 3.15 -4.59
C LEU A 174 13.53 4.33 -4.52
N GLU A 175 14.09 4.70 -5.66
CA GLU A 175 14.93 5.91 -5.80
C GLU A 175 14.03 7.16 -5.84
N ASP A 176 14.39 8.21 -5.09
CA ASP A 176 13.66 9.49 -5.10
C ASP A 176 14.02 10.27 -6.38
N SER A 177 13.11 10.25 -7.37
CA SER A 177 13.28 10.87 -8.69
C SER A 177 13.41 12.39 -8.68
N LYS A 178 13.31 13.05 -7.51
CA LYS A 178 13.43 14.52 -7.36
C LYS A 178 14.78 15.01 -6.86
N GLN A 179 15.72 14.13 -6.53
CA GLN A 179 17.08 14.54 -6.17
C GLN A 179 17.97 14.51 -7.41
N SER A 180 18.11 15.68 -8.05
CA SER A 180 19.12 15.94 -9.08
C SER A 180 20.49 15.44 -8.63
N GLU A 181 21.23 14.83 -9.56
CA GLU A 181 22.56 14.22 -9.36
C GLU A 181 23.58 15.16 -8.71
N SER A 182 23.32 16.47 -8.70
CA SER A 182 24.14 17.51 -8.10
C SER A 182 24.10 17.60 -6.56
N ASN A 183 23.17 16.92 -5.86
CA ASN A 183 23.06 16.96 -4.38
C ASN A 183 23.05 15.57 -3.70
N LYS A 184 23.52 14.51 -4.39
CA LYS A 184 23.74 13.20 -3.76
C LYS A 184 24.90 13.25 -2.76
N SER A 185 24.67 13.81 -1.59
CA SER A 185 25.50 13.47 -0.43
C SER A 185 25.20 12.00 -0.09
N ALA A 186 26.25 11.18 0.07
CA ALA A 186 26.17 9.74 0.30
C ALA A 186 25.49 9.33 1.64
N ALA A 187 24.75 10.23 2.28
CA ALA A 187 24.40 10.16 3.70
C ALA A 187 22.90 10.16 4.01
N SER A 188 21.98 10.10 3.04
CA SER A 188 20.55 10.10 3.39
C SER A 188 19.66 9.27 2.47
N ILE A 189 19.23 8.12 3.01
CA ILE A 189 18.05 7.33 2.56
C ILE A 189 16.75 7.94 3.12
N SER A 190 16.82 9.06 3.86
CA SER A 190 15.65 9.75 4.40
C SER A 190 14.78 10.29 3.25
N GLY A 191 13.75 9.52 2.87
CA GLY A 191 12.84 9.84 1.77
C GLY A 191 12.54 8.65 0.86
N GLU A 192 13.39 7.62 0.85
CA GLU A 192 13.18 6.43 0.02
C GLU A 192 12.06 5.54 0.58
N ILE A 193 11.24 5.01 -0.33
CA ILE A 193 10.14 4.10 0.02
C ILE A 193 10.64 2.67 -0.16
N VAL A 194 10.48 1.85 0.87
CA VAL A 194 10.71 0.41 0.82
C VAL A 194 9.40 -0.31 0.56
N LYS A 195 9.41 -1.21 -0.44
CA LYS A 195 8.28 -2.07 -0.79
C LYS A 195 8.67 -3.54 -0.72
N ILE A 196 7.78 -4.35 -0.15
CA ILE A 196 7.85 -5.80 -0.17
C ILE A 196 7.23 -6.30 -1.47
N LEU A 197 7.97 -7.13 -2.20
CA LEU A 197 7.55 -7.79 -3.43
C LEU A 197 6.98 -9.17 -3.14
N ASP A 198 6.06 -9.62 -3.98
CA ASP A 198 5.67 -11.02 -4.11
C ASP A 198 5.31 -11.73 -2.78
N PHE A 199 4.09 -11.46 -2.27
CA PHE A 199 3.46 -12.22 -1.18
C PHE A 199 3.17 -13.68 -1.59
N GLY A 200 4.21 -14.48 -1.82
CA GLY A 200 4.13 -15.93 -1.96
C GLY A 200 3.35 -16.48 -3.15
N ILE A 201 2.85 -15.65 -4.08
CA ILE A 201 1.95 -16.03 -5.18
C ILE A 201 2.44 -17.29 -5.94
N ALA A 202 3.75 -17.43 -6.15
CA ALA A 202 4.35 -18.56 -6.86
C ALA A 202 4.62 -19.80 -5.98
N LYS A 203 4.74 -19.67 -4.66
CA LYS A 203 5.03 -20.79 -3.73
C LYS A 203 3.79 -21.64 -3.42
N PHE A 204 2.59 -21.05 -3.51
CA PHE A 204 1.34 -21.76 -3.23
C PHE A 204 0.88 -22.70 -4.35
N LEU A 205 1.33 -22.47 -5.59
CA LEU A 205 1.05 -23.37 -6.71
C LEU A 205 1.71 -24.74 -6.52
N THR A 206 2.79 -24.80 -5.75
CA THR A 206 3.65 -25.98 -5.63
C THR A 206 3.49 -26.72 -4.31
N GLU A 207 3.10 -26.06 -3.20
CA GLU A 207 2.95 -26.66 -1.85
C GLU A 207 1.96 -27.85 -1.74
N ARG A 208 1.09 -28.10 -2.74
CA ARG A 208 0.14 -29.22 -2.70
C ARG A 208 -0.05 -29.96 -4.03
N ALA A 209 0.84 -29.77 -5.00
CA ALA A 209 0.82 -30.52 -6.26
C ALA A 209 1.30 -31.99 -6.12
N GLY A 210 1.42 -32.50 -4.89
CA GLY A 210 1.93 -33.86 -4.63
C GLY A 210 3.44 -34.00 -4.73
N MET A 211 4.19 -32.90 -4.93
CA MET A 211 5.66 -32.93 -4.86
C MET A 211 6.08 -33.12 -3.40
N THR A 212 6.68 -34.27 -3.13
CA THR A 212 7.28 -34.66 -1.85
C THR A 212 8.32 -33.63 -1.42
N LEU A 213 8.27 -33.23 -0.15
CA LEU A 213 9.17 -32.27 0.52
C LEU A 213 10.67 -32.54 0.31
N THR A 214 11.03 -33.74 -0.14
CA THR A 214 12.40 -34.25 -0.26
C THR A 214 13.10 -33.96 -1.59
N GLU A 215 12.40 -33.68 -2.69
CA GLU A 215 13.06 -33.54 -4.02
C GLU A 215 12.97 -32.14 -4.64
N SER A 216 12.15 -31.23 -4.11
CA SER A 216 12.17 -29.82 -4.55
C SER A 216 11.50 -28.91 -3.51
N PHE A 217 12.22 -28.53 -2.45
CA PHE A 217 11.75 -27.48 -1.56
C PHE A 217 11.66 -26.15 -2.33
N ILE A 218 10.44 -25.66 -2.54
CA ILE A 218 10.17 -24.44 -3.33
C ILE A 218 10.12 -23.23 -2.40
N GLY A 219 11.28 -22.91 -1.85
CA GLY A 219 11.50 -21.72 -1.04
C GLY A 219 12.98 -21.36 -0.94
N SER A 220 13.27 -20.12 -0.55
CA SER A 220 14.64 -19.73 -0.23
C SER A 220 15.02 -20.34 1.12
N LEU A 221 15.58 -21.55 1.08
CA LEU A 221 16.10 -22.28 2.24
C LEU A 221 16.88 -21.40 3.23
N PRO A 222 17.77 -20.47 2.79
CA PRO A 222 18.57 -19.66 3.72
C PRO A 222 17.75 -18.76 4.66
N TYR A 223 16.52 -18.40 4.30
CA TYR A 223 15.68 -17.50 5.12
C TYR A 223 14.48 -18.23 5.73
N CYS A 224 14.35 -19.53 5.51
CA CYS A 224 13.17 -20.30 5.89
C CYS A 224 13.17 -20.60 7.39
N SER A 225 12.00 -20.51 8.03
CA SER A 225 11.85 -20.85 9.44
C SER A 225 11.91 -22.38 9.65
N PRO A 226 12.41 -22.87 10.80
CA PRO A 226 12.51 -24.30 11.07
C PRO A 226 11.16 -25.02 10.95
N GLU A 227 10.09 -24.44 11.48
CA GLU A 227 8.75 -25.05 11.45
C GLU A 227 8.15 -25.13 10.04
N HIS A 228 8.55 -24.24 9.13
CA HIS A 228 8.16 -24.30 7.73
C HIS A 228 8.93 -25.41 7.03
N MET A 229 10.24 -25.53 7.27
CA MET A 229 11.04 -26.64 6.73
C MET A 229 10.55 -28.01 7.20
N GLU A 230 10.06 -28.12 8.44
CA GLU A 230 9.46 -29.35 8.99
C GLU A 230 8.08 -29.68 8.39
N GLY A 231 7.52 -28.81 7.54
CA GLY A 231 6.20 -29.01 6.95
C GLY A 231 5.07 -29.02 7.98
N ARG A 232 5.23 -28.33 9.12
CA ARG A 232 4.19 -28.31 10.16
C ARG A 232 2.88 -27.79 9.59
N LYS A 233 1.77 -28.45 9.96
CA LYS A 233 0.42 -28.08 9.51
C LYS A 233 0.01 -26.65 9.88
N LEU A 234 0.65 -26.06 10.89
CA LEU A 234 0.37 -24.72 11.39
C LEU A 234 1.66 -23.88 11.34
N VAL A 235 1.80 -23.11 10.27
CA VAL A 235 2.78 -22.02 10.13
C VAL A 235 1.99 -20.72 10.28
N ASP A 236 2.41 -19.84 11.19
CA ASP A 236 1.77 -18.54 11.42
C ASP A 236 2.73 -17.36 11.18
N VAL A 237 2.26 -16.16 11.48
CA VAL A 237 2.97 -14.88 11.24
C VAL A 237 4.38 -14.83 11.85
N ARG A 238 4.65 -15.64 12.89
CA ARG A 238 5.96 -15.73 13.55
C ARG A 238 7.03 -16.41 12.70
N SER A 239 6.62 -17.07 11.61
CA SER A 239 7.52 -17.56 10.57
C SER A 239 8.15 -16.41 9.78
N ASP A 240 7.35 -15.41 9.37
CA ASP A 240 7.88 -14.21 8.71
C ASP A 240 8.80 -13.40 9.64
N ILE A 241 8.51 -13.39 10.95
CA ILE A 241 9.35 -12.75 11.97
C ILE A 241 10.74 -13.43 12.05
N TYR A 242 10.80 -14.76 11.90
CA TYR A 242 12.08 -15.47 11.84
C TYR A 242 12.89 -15.08 10.60
N SER A 243 12.26 -15.08 9.43
CA SER A 243 12.89 -14.65 8.17
C SER A 243 13.36 -13.19 8.24
N LEU A 244 12.57 -12.32 8.88
CA LEU A 244 12.98 -10.95 9.18
C LEU A 244 14.20 -10.91 10.09
N GLY A 245 14.28 -11.78 11.11
CA GLY A 245 15.47 -11.93 11.95
C GLY A 245 16.74 -12.25 11.16
N VAL A 246 16.65 -13.19 10.22
CA VAL A 246 17.76 -13.54 9.32
C VAL A 246 18.16 -12.32 8.48
N LEU A 247 17.17 -11.63 7.89
CA LEU A 247 17.40 -10.43 7.09
C LEU A 247 18.06 -9.31 7.89
N MET A 248 17.58 -9.03 9.11
CA MET A 248 18.15 -8.00 9.98
C MET A 248 19.61 -8.32 10.35
N PHE A 249 19.91 -9.58 10.63
CA PHE A 249 21.28 -10.02 10.91
C PHE A 249 22.20 -9.75 9.72
N GLU A 250 21.75 -10.11 8.51
CA GLU A 250 22.51 -9.90 7.28
C GLU A 250 22.68 -8.42 6.94
N MET A 251 21.65 -7.60 7.12
CA MET A 251 21.74 -6.15 6.93
C MET A 251 22.75 -5.51 7.88
N LEU A 252 22.78 -5.95 9.14
CA LEU A 252 23.72 -5.44 10.13
C LEU A 252 25.14 -5.89 9.82
N THR A 253 25.36 -7.18 9.63
CA THR A 253 26.73 -7.74 9.54
C THR A 253 27.30 -7.79 8.13
N GLY A 254 26.47 -7.62 7.11
CA GLY A 254 26.79 -7.87 5.70
C GLY A 254 26.88 -9.37 5.34
N LYS A 255 26.60 -10.28 6.27
CA LYS A 255 26.73 -11.73 6.09
C LYS A 255 25.54 -12.48 6.67
N HIS A 256 25.22 -13.61 6.05
CA HIS A 256 24.18 -14.51 6.55
C HIS A 256 24.55 -15.08 7.96
N PRO A 257 23.60 -15.25 8.90
CA PRO A 257 23.89 -15.75 10.25
C PRO A 257 24.42 -17.19 10.27
N PHE A 258 24.07 -17.99 9.26
CA PHE A 258 24.56 -19.37 9.14
C PHE A 258 25.45 -19.48 7.90
N ASN A 259 26.70 -19.92 8.12
CA ASN A 259 27.63 -20.21 7.04
C ASN A 259 27.55 -21.70 6.69
N MET A 260 27.15 -22.01 5.46
CA MET A 260 26.90 -23.38 5.01
C MET A 260 27.99 -23.84 4.05
N LYS A 261 28.43 -25.10 4.22
CA LYS A 261 29.41 -25.73 3.32
C LYS A 261 28.79 -26.14 1.99
N ASP A 262 27.51 -26.50 2.00
CA ASP A 262 26.70 -26.77 0.81
C ASP A 262 25.25 -26.26 1.01
N ASN A 263 24.50 -26.17 -0.09
CA ASN A 263 23.13 -25.63 -0.10
C ASN A 263 22.05 -26.73 -0.01
N SER A 264 22.36 -27.89 0.57
CA SER A 264 21.37 -28.96 0.70
C SER A 264 20.26 -28.62 1.72
N PHE A 265 19.08 -29.19 1.51
CA PHE A 265 17.94 -29.03 2.44
C PHE A 265 18.32 -29.46 3.86
N GLY A 266 18.96 -30.62 4.02
CA GLY A 266 19.33 -31.17 5.31
C GLY A 266 20.27 -30.28 6.11
N ASN A 267 21.27 -29.69 5.44
CA ASN A 267 22.21 -28.79 6.07
C ASN A 267 21.55 -27.46 6.48
N TRP A 268 20.73 -26.87 5.60
CA TRP A 268 19.96 -25.68 5.96
C TRP A 268 19.01 -25.96 7.14
N TYR A 269 18.32 -27.10 7.14
CA TYR A 269 17.46 -27.50 8.24
C TYR A 269 18.26 -27.63 9.54
N GLN A 270 19.42 -28.29 9.51
CA GLN A 270 20.27 -28.46 10.68
C GLN A 270 20.73 -27.10 11.24
N ALA A 271 21.12 -26.18 10.37
CA ALA A 271 21.51 -24.83 10.77
C ALA A 271 20.35 -24.05 11.39
N HIS A 272 19.22 -23.99 10.68
CA HIS A 272 18.05 -23.25 11.16
C HIS A 272 17.48 -23.83 12.45
N ARG A 273 17.47 -25.15 12.62
CA ARG A 273 16.86 -25.82 13.77
C ARG A 273 17.76 -25.88 15.01
N PHE A 274 19.06 -26.11 14.83
CA PHE A 274 19.96 -26.48 15.94
C PHE A 274 21.14 -25.52 16.15
N GLN A 275 21.64 -24.84 15.11
CA GLN A 275 22.80 -23.96 15.27
C GLN A 275 22.39 -22.64 15.93
N VAL A 276 23.17 -22.19 16.92
CA VAL A 276 23.01 -20.86 17.51
C VAL A 276 23.65 -19.84 16.56
N PRO A 277 22.96 -18.74 16.18
CA PRO A 277 23.59 -17.68 15.39
C PRO A 277 24.82 -17.11 16.13
N PRO A 278 25.90 -16.78 15.42
CA PRO A 278 27.10 -16.20 16.01
C PRO A 278 26.80 -14.81 16.59
N LYS A 279 27.67 -14.31 17.46
CA LYS A 279 27.58 -12.91 17.91
C LYS A 279 27.92 -11.98 16.75
N PHE A 280 27.32 -10.80 16.73
CA PHE A 280 27.54 -9.81 15.67
C PHE A 280 29.02 -9.44 15.51
N GLN A 281 29.75 -9.29 16.62
CA GLN A 281 31.17 -8.96 16.64
C GLN A 281 32.07 -10.09 16.15
N GLU A 282 31.63 -11.36 16.23
CA GLU A 282 32.36 -12.50 15.67
C GLU A 282 32.33 -12.47 14.13
N VAL A 283 31.29 -11.87 13.55
CA VAL A 283 31.10 -11.76 12.09
C VAL A 283 31.69 -10.47 11.54
N ASN A 284 31.51 -9.36 12.25
CA ASN A 284 32.06 -8.05 11.92
C ASN A 284 32.58 -7.37 13.21
N PRO A 285 33.90 -7.46 13.51
CA PRO A 285 34.47 -6.93 14.76
C PRO A 285 34.30 -5.42 14.95
N ASN A 286 34.19 -4.66 13.86
CA ASN A 286 34.14 -3.19 13.88
C ASN A 286 32.71 -2.65 14.00
N ILE A 287 31.70 -3.51 14.06
CA ILE A 287 30.31 -3.07 14.10
C ILE A 287 29.87 -2.63 15.49
N HIS A 288 29.22 -1.46 15.55
CA HIS A 288 28.60 -0.97 16.77
C HIS A 288 27.07 -1.06 16.65
N ILE A 289 26.46 -1.95 17.43
CA ILE A 289 25.03 -2.22 17.40
C ILE A 289 24.47 -2.03 18.82
N PRO A 290 23.42 -1.23 19.02
CA PRO A 290 22.74 -1.12 20.31
C PRO A 290 22.34 -2.50 20.83
N ARG A 291 22.58 -2.74 22.13
CA ARG A 291 22.30 -4.04 22.77
C ARG A 291 20.85 -4.48 22.55
N GLU A 292 19.91 -3.56 22.66
CA GLU A 292 18.48 -3.83 22.46
C GLU A 292 18.17 -4.33 21.04
N LEU A 293 18.87 -3.81 20.03
CA LEU A 293 18.73 -4.27 18.65
C LEU A 293 19.32 -5.68 18.47
N GLN A 294 20.47 -5.96 19.09
CA GLN A 294 21.04 -7.32 19.08
C GLN A 294 20.07 -8.32 19.72
N GLU A 295 19.50 -7.97 20.88
CA GLU A 295 18.52 -8.81 21.57
C GLU A 295 17.25 -9.03 20.75
N LEU A 296 16.76 -7.99 20.06
CA LEU A 296 15.60 -8.10 19.17
C LEU A 296 15.86 -9.09 18.02
N VAL A 297 16.99 -8.95 17.32
CA VAL A 297 17.36 -9.84 16.21
C VAL A 297 17.49 -11.29 16.70
N MET A 298 18.14 -11.51 17.84
CA MET A 298 18.28 -12.84 18.42
C MET A 298 16.96 -13.44 18.88
N LYS A 299 16.03 -12.62 19.41
CA LYS A 299 14.65 -13.06 19.72
C LYS A 299 13.89 -13.47 18.46
N CYS A 300 14.01 -12.73 17.36
CA CYS A 300 13.42 -13.12 16.08
C CYS A 300 13.96 -14.47 15.57
N LEU A 301 15.26 -14.71 15.76
CA LEU A 301 15.95 -15.96 15.39
C LEU A 301 15.76 -17.12 16.38
N ALA A 302 14.92 -16.95 17.42
CA ALA A 302 14.66 -18.00 18.39
C ALA A 302 14.09 -19.25 17.70
N LYS A 303 14.61 -20.42 18.06
CA LYS A 303 14.23 -21.70 17.43
C LYS A 303 12.78 -22.05 17.73
N GLU A 304 12.41 -21.92 19.01
CA GLU A 304 11.05 -22.13 19.49
C GLU A 304 10.17 -20.92 19.17
N VAL A 305 9.07 -21.16 18.45
CA VAL A 305 8.14 -20.13 17.95
C VAL A 305 7.60 -19.24 19.08
N LYS A 306 7.33 -19.81 20.26
CA LYS A 306 6.84 -19.08 21.45
C LYS A 306 7.84 -18.08 22.03
N ASN A 307 9.14 -18.22 21.72
CA ASN A 307 10.20 -17.35 22.23
C ASN A 307 10.47 -16.15 21.30
N ARG A 308 9.81 -16.10 20.13
CA ARG A 308 9.90 -14.97 19.20
C ARG A 308 8.97 -13.83 19.64
N PRO A 309 9.14 -12.61 19.12
CA PRO A 309 8.06 -11.61 19.16
C PRO A 309 6.77 -12.22 18.61
N GLN A 310 5.66 -12.06 19.32
CA GLN A 310 4.42 -12.75 18.98
C GLN A 310 3.68 -12.11 17.79
N ASN A 311 4.02 -10.86 17.46
CA ASN A 311 3.52 -10.13 16.32
C ASN A 311 4.54 -9.06 15.90
N ILE A 312 4.33 -8.44 14.73
CA ILE A 312 5.19 -7.37 14.21
C ILE A 312 5.09 -6.09 15.03
N GLU A 313 3.94 -5.81 15.67
CA GLU A 313 3.77 -4.66 16.55
C GLU A 313 4.82 -4.63 17.68
N LYS A 314 5.12 -5.78 18.30
CA LYS A 314 6.21 -5.89 19.29
C LYS A 314 7.60 -5.63 18.73
N VAL A 315 7.83 -5.92 17.45
CA VAL A 315 9.08 -5.57 16.76
C VAL A 315 9.15 -4.06 16.57
N LEU A 316 8.09 -3.44 16.05
CA LEU A 316 7.97 -1.99 15.85
C LEU A 316 8.16 -1.19 17.14
N GLU A 317 7.47 -1.58 18.24
CA GLU A 317 7.63 -0.96 19.57
C GLU A 317 9.10 -0.96 20.03
N THR A 318 9.83 -2.05 19.75
CA THR A 318 11.25 -2.16 20.13
C THR A 318 12.12 -1.29 19.24
N LEU A 319 11.86 -1.24 17.93
CA LEU A 319 12.59 -0.37 17.00
C LEU A 319 12.39 1.12 17.32
N GLU A 320 11.18 1.53 17.71
CA GLU A 320 10.90 2.91 18.11
C GLU A 320 11.68 3.31 19.36
N LYS A 321 11.77 2.43 20.37
CA LYS A 321 12.59 2.67 21.57
C LYS A 321 14.06 2.87 21.21
N ILE A 322 14.60 2.03 20.34
CA ILE A 322 15.99 2.15 19.86
C ILE A 322 16.20 3.48 19.13
N LYS A 323 15.28 3.87 18.23
CA LYS A 323 15.34 5.16 17.53
C LYS A 323 15.29 6.36 18.49
N GLN A 324 14.44 6.30 19.51
CA GLN A 324 14.34 7.36 20.53
C GLN A 324 15.60 7.47 21.38
N GLN A 325 16.22 6.35 21.76
CA GLN A 325 17.48 6.34 22.50
C GLN A 325 18.64 6.92 21.68
N GLN A 326 18.74 6.56 20.40
CA GLN A 326 19.76 7.14 19.51
C GLN A 326 19.58 8.65 19.33
N ASN A 327 18.35 9.13 19.17
CA ASN A 327 18.06 10.55 19.11
C ASN A 327 18.35 11.25 20.46
N GLY A 328 18.05 10.61 21.59
CA GLY A 328 18.33 11.12 22.93
C GLY A 328 19.83 11.20 23.26
N GLU A 329 20.62 10.23 22.80
CA GLU A 329 22.10 10.25 22.90
C GLU A 329 22.71 11.30 21.99
N PHE A 330 22.20 11.46 20.76
CA PHE A 330 22.59 12.54 19.85
C PHE A 330 22.29 13.92 20.46
N LEU A 331 21.11 14.11 21.05
CA LEU A 331 20.73 15.36 21.73
C LEU A 331 21.57 15.62 22.99
N LYS A 332 21.97 14.58 23.74
CA LYS A 332 22.91 14.72 24.88
C LYS A 332 24.33 15.08 24.43
N ALA A 333 24.79 14.51 23.32
CA ALA A 333 26.10 14.82 22.73
C ALA A 333 26.15 16.24 22.13
N VAL A 334 25.02 16.76 21.65
CA VAL A 334 24.89 18.15 21.17
C VAL A 334 24.68 19.13 22.34
N SER A 335 23.99 18.71 23.40
CA SER A 335 23.71 19.54 24.59
C SER A 335 24.90 19.71 25.54
N SER A 336 25.98 18.93 25.41
CA SER A 336 27.23 19.14 26.16
C SER A 336 28.05 20.34 25.66
N LYS A 337 27.60 21.04 24.59
CA LYS A 337 28.25 22.24 24.04
C LYS A 337 27.45 23.54 24.13
N THR A 338 26.28 23.58 24.76
CA THR A 338 25.53 24.85 24.93
C THR A 338 24.81 24.93 26.29
N ASN A 339 24.99 26.07 26.94
CA ASN A 339 24.46 26.41 28.27
C ASN A 339 22.93 26.38 28.33
N LYS A 340 22.45 25.91 29.49
CA LYS A 340 21.16 26.12 30.17
C LYS A 340 20.04 26.82 29.38
N ILE A 341 18.91 26.15 29.21
CA ILE A 341 17.55 26.57 29.64
C ILE A 341 16.64 25.32 29.61
N ASN A 342 15.99 25.01 30.74
CA ASN A 342 14.93 24.00 30.83
C ASN A 342 13.63 24.56 30.26
N PRO A 343 12.76 23.69 29.70
CA PRO A 343 11.43 23.61 30.28
C PRO A 343 10.96 22.17 30.49
N THR A 344 10.37 21.97 31.66
CA THR A 344 9.55 20.84 32.10
C THR A 344 8.29 20.74 31.25
N PHE A 345 8.02 19.56 30.67
CA PHE A 345 6.65 19.19 30.28
C PHE A 345 6.33 17.76 30.70
N GLN A 346 5.20 17.64 31.40
CA GLN A 346 4.62 16.44 31.98
C GLN A 346 4.21 15.44 30.90
N THR A 347 4.39 14.17 31.25
CA THR A 347 4.04 12.98 30.48
C THR A 347 2.53 12.75 30.44
N SER A 348 1.99 12.59 29.22
CA SER A 348 0.69 11.95 29.00
C SER A 348 0.80 10.95 27.86
N SER A 349 0.37 9.72 28.12
CA SER A 349 0.39 8.54 27.23
C SER A 349 -0.16 8.82 25.82
N VAL A 350 0.62 8.50 24.79
CA VAL A 350 0.25 8.72 23.37
C VAL A 350 -0.30 7.44 22.75
N GLN A 351 -1.54 7.50 22.27
CA GLN A 351 -2.17 6.53 21.36
C GLN A 351 -1.94 6.96 19.90
N LEU A 352 -1.65 6.01 19.00
CA LEU A 352 -1.63 6.25 17.55
C LEU A 352 -3.04 6.63 17.07
N VAL A 353 -3.15 7.82 16.46
CA VAL A 353 -4.41 8.35 15.90
C VAL A 353 -4.21 8.54 14.39
N PRO A 354 -5.16 8.12 13.53
CA PRO A 354 -5.05 8.33 12.08
C PRO A 354 -4.68 9.77 11.70
N VAL A 355 -3.94 9.97 10.59
CA VAL A 355 -3.56 11.31 10.09
C VAL A 355 -4.80 12.21 9.85
N THR A 356 -5.95 11.60 9.52
CA THR A 356 -7.23 12.31 9.41
C THR A 356 -7.74 12.78 10.76
N SER A 357 -7.47 12.08 11.86
CA SER A 357 -7.97 12.44 13.20
C SER A 357 -7.31 13.69 13.78
N ILE A 358 -6.06 14.00 13.40
CA ILE A 358 -5.42 15.28 13.78
C ILE A 358 -6.07 16.42 13.00
N SER A 359 -6.27 16.26 11.69
CA SER A 359 -6.92 17.27 10.85
C SER A 359 -8.42 17.43 11.17
N GLU A 360 -9.12 16.36 11.56
CA GLU A 360 -10.51 16.38 12.05
C GLU A 360 -10.61 17.17 13.36
N LYS A 361 -9.70 16.94 14.32
CA LYS A 361 -9.65 17.74 15.57
C LYS A 361 -9.44 19.22 15.28
N ILE A 362 -8.54 19.56 14.36
CA ILE A 362 -8.32 20.95 13.92
C ILE A 362 -9.59 21.54 13.29
N CYS A 363 -10.31 20.74 12.49
CA CYS A 363 -11.56 21.15 11.85
C CYS A 363 -12.71 21.36 12.85
N LEU A 364 -12.81 20.50 13.87
CA LEU A 364 -13.82 20.61 14.95
C LEU A 364 -13.65 21.87 15.80
N GLN A 365 -12.43 22.42 15.86
CA GLN A 365 -12.14 23.66 16.59
C GLN A 365 -12.43 24.93 15.76
N LYS A 366 -12.85 24.79 14.49
CA LYS A 366 -13.16 25.96 13.66
C LYS A 366 -14.54 26.53 13.98
N ILE A 367 -14.64 27.84 13.78
CA ILE A 367 -15.85 28.64 13.96
C ILE A 367 -16.34 29.12 12.59
N TRP A 368 -17.65 29.32 12.44
CA TRP A 368 -18.20 29.83 11.18
C TRP A 368 -17.60 31.21 10.83
N PRO A 369 -17.16 31.46 9.58
CA PRO A 369 -16.52 32.72 9.24
C PRO A 369 -17.50 33.89 9.36
N ALA A 370 -17.08 34.98 10.00
CA ALA A 370 -17.92 36.17 10.21
C ALA A 370 -18.37 36.84 8.90
N ASN A 371 -17.60 36.67 7.82
CA ASN A 371 -17.90 37.19 6.50
C ASN A 371 -18.84 36.29 5.66
N LYS A 372 -19.38 35.21 6.23
CA LYS A 372 -20.33 34.32 5.56
C LYS A 372 -21.71 34.40 6.20
N PRO A 373 -22.78 34.41 5.41
CA PRO A 373 -24.14 34.46 5.95
C PRO A 373 -24.44 33.21 6.78
N LYS A 374 -25.25 33.37 7.83
CA LYS A 374 -25.80 32.24 8.60
C LYS A 374 -27.02 31.69 7.87
N ALA A 375 -26.78 30.88 6.84
CA ALA A 375 -27.79 30.33 5.96
C ALA A 375 -27.39 28.94 5.48
N LEU A 376 -28.33 28.20 4.86
CA LEU A 376 -28.09 26.90 4.27
C LEU A 376 -27.21 27.01 3.02
N ILE A 377 -25.91 27.22 3.24
CA ILE A 377 -24.90 27.38 2.21
C ILE A 377 -23.78 26.37 2.41
N CYS A 378 -23.09 26.05 1.32
CA CYS A 378 -21.80 25.40 1.38
C CYS A 378 -20.77 26.13 0.53
N PHE A 379 -19.51 26.13 0.97
CA PHE A 379 -18.40 26.69 0.21
C PHE A 379 -17.09 25.97 0.55
N PRO A 380 -16.15 25.89 -0.41
CA PRO A 380 -14.86 25.27 -0.17
C PRO A 380 -13.92 26.26 0.53
N ASN A 381 -12.99 25.73 1.31
CA ASN A 381 -11.92 26.49 1.94
C ASN A 381 -10.68 25.62 2.10
N ILE A 382 -9.50 26.23 2.11
CA ILE A 382 -8.25 25.53 2.43
C ILE A 382 -7.85 25.90 3.85
N LEU A 383 -7.70 24.90 4.70
CA LEU A 383 -7.13 25.08 6.03
C LEU A 383 -5.62 24.88 5.96
N HIS A 384 -4.89 25.91 6.35
CA HIS A 384 -3.44 25.85 6.51
C HIS A 384 -3.10 25.26 7.89
N SER A 385 -2.30 24.21 7.88
CA SER A 385 -1.79 23.54 9.07
C SER A 385 -0.28 23.34 8.93
N THR A 386 0.41 23.12 10.05
CA THR A 386 1.83 22.72 10.09
C THR A 386 2.09 21.41 9.32
N HIS A 387 1.05 20.62 9.04
CA HIS A 387 1.09 19.37 8.29
C HIS A 387 0.67 19.51 6.82
N GLY A 388 0.46 20.74 6.34
CA GLY A 388 0.08 21.04 4.96
C GLY A 388 -1.33 21.60 4.78
N ASN A 389 -1.69 21.83 3.52
CA ASN A 389 -2.99 22.39 3.12
C ASN A 389 -4.07 21.30 3.11
N ILE A 390 -5.12 21.51 3.90
CA ILE A 390 -6.24 20.59 4.02
C ILE A 390 -7.41 21.18 3.22
N PRO A 391 -7.84 20.55 2.12
CA PRO A 391 -9.05 20.96 1.41
C PRO A 391 -10.28 20.65 2.27
N THR A 392 -11.19 21.61 2.38
CA THR A 392 -12.39 21.47 3.20
C THR A 392 -13.61 22.04 2.49
N LEU A 393 -14.79 21.49 2.78
CA LEU A 393 -16.08 22.01 2.39
C LEU A 393 -16.86 22.39 3.64
N TRP A 394 -17.24 23.63 3.76
CA TRP A 394 -17.95 24.15 4.93
C TRP A 394 -19.41 24.22 4.57
N ALA A 395 -20.28 23.64 5.39
CA ALA A 395 -21.71 23.69 5.18
C ALA A 395 -22.43 24.03 6.48
N MET A 396 -23.47 24.85 6.37
CA MET A 396 -24.35 25.15 7.49
C MET A 396 -25.71 24.50 7.26
N LEU A 397 -26.18 23.72 8.24
CA LEU A 397 -27.39 22.89 8.18
C LEU A 397 -28.14 22.97 9.52
N PRO A 398 -29.45 22.67 9.57
CA PRO A 398 -30.18 22.61 10.83
C PRO A 398 -29.61 21.49 11.71
N LYS A 399 -29.50 21.72 13.02
CA LYS A 399 -28.87 20.75 13.94
C LYS A 399 -29.50 19.36 13.87
N LYS A 400 -30.83 19.30 13.78
CA LYS A 400 -31.60 18.06 13.63
C LYS A 400 -31.17 17.22 12.43
N GLU A 401 -30.76 17.86 11.33
CA GLU A 401 -30.27 17.16 10.14
C GLU A 401 -28.85 16.64 10.33
N ILE A 402 -27.97 17.45 10.93
CA ILE A 402 -26.57 17.08 11.23
C ILE A 402 -26.53 15.81 12.11
N ASP A 403 -27.41 15.75 13.10
CA ASP A 403 -27.57 14.61 14.02
C ASP A 403 -28.06 13.36 13.27
N SER A 404 -28.92 13.53 12.27
CA SER A 404 -29.47 12.43 11.45
C SER A 404 -28.41 11.78 10.55
N PHE A 405 -27.36 12.52 10.15
CA PHE A 405 -26.27 12.00 9.31
C PHE A 405 -25.21 11.19 10.09
N ALA A 406 -25.51 10.72 11.32
CA ALA A 406 -24.55 10.13 12.28
C ALA A 406 -23.96 8.75 11.91
N LYS A 407 -24.52 8.01 10.95
CA LYS A 407 -24.14 6.60 10.70
C LYS A 407 -23.74 6.26 9.25
N GLN A 408 -23.71 7.26 8.37
CA GLN A 408 -23.03 7.43 7.06
C GLN A 408 -23.07 6.30 5.99
N ILE A 409 -23.78 6.62 4.90
CA ILE A 409 -23.29 6.47 3.52
C ILE A 409 -23.14 7.88 2.95
N ASN A 410 -21.98 8.22 2.38
CA ASN A 410 -21.78 9.48 1.69
C ASN A 410 -21.16 9.20 0.33
N THR A 411 -21.57 9.95 -0.69
CA THR A 411 -20.96 9.89 -2.03
C THR A 411 -20.53 11.28 -2.47
N SER A 412 -19.44 11.34 -3.23
CA SER A 412 -18.96 12.59 -3.83
C SER A 412 -18.64 12.39 -5.29
N GLU A 413 -19.11 13.32 -6.10
CA GLU A 413 -19.03 13.32 -7.56
C GLU A 413 -18.45 14.66 -8.04
N PHE A 414 -17.67 14.58 -9.12
CA PHE A 414 -17.08 15.74 -9.79
C PHE A 414 -17.56 15.74 -11.24
N ILE A 415 -18.21 16.82 -11.64
CA ILE A 415 -18.83 16.92 -12.96
C ILE A 415 -18.19 18.06 -13.74
N LEU A 416 -17.84 17.76 -14.98
CA LEU A 416 -17.36 18.73 -15.97
C LEU A 416 -18.18 18.66 -17.24
N PRO A 417 -18.38 19.82 -17.91
CA PRO A 417 -19.07 19.84 -19.19
C PRO A 417 -18.15 19.26 -20.27
N LYS A 418 -18.61 18.24 -20.99
CA LYS A 418 -17.87 17.54 -22.06
C LYS A 418 -17.32 18.45 -23.19
N ASN A 419 -17.81 19.68 -23.31
CA ASN A 419 -17.48 20.57 -24.42
C ASN A 419 -16.50 21.71 -24.04
N ASN A 420 -15.90 21.72 -22.84
CA ASN A 420 -14.85 22.67 -22.42
C ASN A 420 -15.16 24.17 -22.68
N LEU A 421 -16.43 24.56 -22.69
CA LEU A 421 -16.87 25.93 -23.05
C LEU A 421 -16.43 27.01 -22.06
N HIS A 422 -16.27 26.64 -20.78
CA HIS A 422 -15.60 27.39 -19.72
C HIS A 422 -15.05 26.37 -18.72
N PRO A 423 -13.82 26.50 -18.21
CA PRO A 423 -13.23 25.53 -17.29
C PRO A 423 -13.82 25.69 -15.88
N LEU A 424 -15.04 25.17 -15.69
CA LEU A 424 -15.82 25.24 -14.47
C LEU A 424 -16.15 23.82 -13.98
N LEU A 425 -15.73 23.50 -12.76
CA LEU A 425 -15.99 22.21 -12.12
C LEU A 425 -17.22 22.31 -11.21
N LEU A 426 -18.13 21.34 -11.28
CA LEU A 426 -19.19 21.19 -10.31
C LEU A 426 -18.83 20.09 -9.30
N TRP A 427 -18.60 20.47 -8.05
CA TRP A 427 -18.31 19.57 -6.94
C TRP A 427 -19.60 19.27 -6.18
N ILE A 428 -20.03 18.01 -6.16
CA ILE A 428 -21.28 17.58 -5.53
C ILE A 428 -21.01 16.55 -4.44
N ASN A 429 -21.70 16.72 -3.32
CA ASN A 429 -21.68 15.81 -2.19
C ASN A 429 -23.12 15.53 -1.77
N VAL A 430 -23.41 14.27 -1.49
CA VAL A 430 -24.72 13.84 -1.03
C VAL A 430 -24.59 13.27 0.37
N LEU A 431 -25.26 13.91 1.33
CA LEU A 431 -25.40 13.44 2.70
C LEU A 431 -26.78 12.82 2.85
N CYS A 432 -26.84 11.60 3.36
CA CYS A 432 -28.10 10.95 3.65
C CYS A 432 -28.12 10.33 5.05
N ASP A 433 -29.32 10.19 5.62
CA ASP A 433 -29.54 9.37 6.81
C ASP A 433 -29.59 7.87 6.44
N ASP A 434 -29.52 7.00 7.45
CA ASP A 434 -29.41 5.54 7.28
C ASP A 434 -30.55 4.90 6.48
N LYS A 435 -31.69 5.59 6.39
CA LYS A 435 -32.91 5.12 5.73
C LYS A 435 -33.20 5.86 4.42
N LEU A 436 -32.29 6.75 3.97
CA LEU A 436 -32.45 7.64 2.82
C LEU A 436 -33.71 8.54 2.88
N ASN A 437 -34.30 8.75 4.06
CA ASN A 437 -35.46 9.61 4.28
C ASN A 437 -35.07 11.10 4.23
N LEU A 438 -33.86 11.42 4.65
CA LEU A 438 -33.31 12.76 4.62
C LEU A 438 -32.09 12.78 3.72
N THR A 439 -32.15 13.56 2.64
CA THR A 439 -31.05 13.73 1.69
C THR A 439 -30.69 15.21 1.55
N ARG A 440 -29.43 15.55 1.75
CA ARG A 440 -28.88 16.90 1.51
C ARG A 440 -27.82 16.88 0.43
N TRP A 441 -28.02 17.77 -0.53
CA TRP A 441 -27.11 17.98 -1.64
C TRP A 441 -26.26 19.22 -1.38
N LEU A 442 -24.96 19.04 -1.27
CA LEU A 442 -23.99 20.12 -1.14
C LEU A 442 -23.24 20.24 -2.46
N SER A 443 -23.56 21.27 -3.23
CA SER A 443 -22.96 21.51 -4.54
C SER A 443 -22.25 22.86 -4.59
N TYR A 444 -21.05 22.90 -5.17
CA TYR A 444 -20.33 24.15 -5.38
C TYR A 444 -19.67 24.19 -6.76
N PHE A 445 -19.75 25.35 -7.41
CA PHE A 445 -19.08 25.61 -8.68
C PHE A 445 -17.68 26.17 -8.43
N LEU A 446 -16.67 25.43 -8.83
CA LEU A 446 -15.27 25.79 -8.68
C LEU A 446 -14.73 26.27 -10.03
N ASP A 447 -14.46 27.57 -10.13
CA ASP A 447 -13.92 28.17 -11.35
C ASP A 447 -12.42 27.92 -11.42
N MET A 448 -11.95 27.27 -12.49
CA MET A 448 -10.53 26.95 -12.67
C MET A 448 -9.73 28.09 -13.28
N LYS A 449 -10.38 29.21 -13.68
CA LYS A 449 -9.68 30.47 -13.99
C LYS A 449 -9.42 31.32 -12.75
N ASP A 450 -10.10 31.06 -11.64
CA ASP A 450 -9.84 31.71 -10.36
C ASP A 450 -8.65 31.04 -9.65
N ALA A 451 -7.70 31.85 -9.17
CA ALA A 451 -6.52 31.37 -8.47
C ALA A 451 -6.86 30.58 -7.20
N ASN A 452 -7.95 30.94 -6.52
CA ASN A 452 -8.41 30.19 -5.35
C ASN A 452 -9.02 28.84 -5.76
N GLY A 453 -9.79 28.81 -6.85
CA GLY A 453 -10.29 27.56 -7.44
C GLY A 453 -9.18 26.58 -7.79
N GLN A 454 -8.14 27.04 -8.48
CA GLN A 454 -6.96 26.24 -8.82
C GLN A 454 -6.26 25.67 -7.59
N LYS A 455 -6.04 26.49 -6.55
CA LYS A 455 -5.43 26.04 -5.28
C LYS A 455 -6.25 24.94 -4.61
N ILE A 456 -7.57 25.04 -4.63
CA ILE A 456 -8.47 24.03 -4.04
C ILE A 456 -8.36 22.72 -4.81
N LEU A 457 -8.42 22.77 -6.15
CA LEU A 457 -8.26 21.60 -7.02
C LEU A 457 -6.89 20.91 -6.81
N GLN A 458 -5.80 21.69 -6.76
CA GLN A 458 -4.46 21.17 -6.50
C GLN A 458 -4.38 20.50 -5.12
N ALA A 459 -4.98 21.10 -4.09
CA ALA A 459 -5.04 20.51 -2.76
C ALA A 459 -5.86 19.20 -2.76
N LEU A 460 -7.02 19.16 -3.43
CA LEU A 460 -7.82 17.93 -3.57
C LEU A 460 -7.05 16.80 -4.26
N ALA A 461 -6.41 17.10 -5.39
CA ALA A 461 -5.65 16.12 -6.16
C ALA A 461 -4.40 15.62 -5.41
N LYS A 462 -3.73 16.48 -4.65
CA LYS A 462 -2.53 16.14 -3.87
C LYS A 462 -2.86 15.39 -2.58
N THR A 463 -3.81 15.89 -1.79
CA THR A 463 -4.13 15.37 -0.46
C THR A 463 -4.93 14.08 -0.55
N GLY A 464 -5.77 13.92 -1.57
CA GLY A 464 -6.51 12.68 -1.85
C GLY A 464 -7.67 12.40 -0.88
N TYR A 465 -7.96 13.33 0.02
CA TYR A 465 -9.15 13.37 0.87
C TYR A 465 -9.50 14.83 1.16
N TYR A 466 -10.71 15.09 1.64
CA TYR A 466 -11.13 16.39 2.16
C TYR A 466 -12.14 16.20 3.30
N HIS A 467 -12.34 17.27 4.06
CA HIS A 467 -13.26 17.30 5.19
C HIS A 467 -14.48 18.15 4.89
N ILE A 468 -15.68 17.64 5.17
CA ILE A 468 -16.89 18.46 5.24
C ILE A 468 -17.10 18.89 6.69
N LEU A 469 -17.07 20.19 6.96
CA LEU A 469 -17.37 20.77 8.27
C LEU A 469 -18.84 21.20 8.29
N LEU A 470 -19.61 20.65 9.23
CA LEU A 470 -21.02 20.97 9.41
C LEU A 470 -21.20 21.89 10.61
N PHE A 471 -21.86 23.01 10.38
CA PHE A 471 -22.21 24.01 11.39
C PHE A 471 -23.72 24.07 11.55
N ALA A 472 -24.20 24.14 12.79
CA ALA A 472 -25.62 24.34 13.05
C ALA A 472 -26.01 25.78 12.73
N VAL A 473 -27.17 25.98 12.10
CA VAL A 473 -27.78 27.32 11.94
C VAL A 473 -28.05 27.93 13.32
N GLU A 474 -28.44 27.08 14.27
CA GLU A 474 -28.79 27.40 15.65
C GLU A 474 -27.56 27.78 16.50
N ASN A 475 -26.38 27.25 16.17
CA ASN A 475 -25.13 27.55 16.86
C ASN A 475 -23.93 27.59 15.90
N SER A 476 -23.53 28.79 15.50
CA SER A 476 -22.42 29.02 14.57
C SER A 476 -21.04 29.11 15.24
N GLN A 477 -20.96 29.03 16.57
CA GLN A 477 -19.72 29.24 17.32
C GLN A 477 -18.83 28.00 17.38
N LYS A 478 -19.30 26.84 16.91
CA LYS A 478 -18.53 25.60 16.89
C LYS A 478 -18.92 24.74 15.70
N CYS A 479 -17.92 24.09 15.09
CA CYS A 479 -18.15 23.02 14.14
C CYS A 479 -18.79 21.83 14.88
N GLU A 480 -20.02 21.49 14.50
CA GLU A 480 -20.80 20.42 15.15
C GLU A 480 -20.25 19.05 14.74
N LYS A 481 -19.81 18.93 13.49
CA LYS A 481 -19.38 17.64 12.94
C LYS A 481 -18.44 17.78 11.77
N VAL A 482 -17.52 16.81 11.67
CA VAL A 482 -16.60 16.67 10.54
C VAL A 482 -16.85 15.33 9.85
N ILE A 483 -16.92 15.34 8.52
CA ILE A 483 -17.08 14.16 7.68
C ILE A 483 -15.88 14.07 6.75
N THR A 484 -15.15 12.95 6.81
CA THR A 484 -13.96 12.73 5.98
C THR A 484 -14.34 11.93 4.73
N LEU A 485 -14.03 12.47 3.54
CA LEU A 485 -14.26 11.80 2.27
C LEU A 485 -12.96 11.59 1.52
N ASN A 486 -12.74 10.35 1.07
CA ASN A 486 -11.54 9.95 0.33
C ASN A 486 -11.80 10.00 -1.18
N LEU A 487 -10.81 10.47 -1.93
CA LEU A 487 -10.84 10.50 -3.39
C LEU A 487 -10.14 9.25 -3.95
N SER A 488 -10.78 8.59 -4.91
CA SER A 488 -10.15 7.49 -5.62
C SER A 488 -8.98 7.97 -6.47
N ALA A 489 -8.07 7.06 -6.84
CA ALA A 489 -6.97 7.40 -7.73
C ALA A 489 -7.45 7.92 -9.10
N SER A 490 -8.58 7.42 -9.62
CA SER A 490 -9.15 7.91 -10.89
C SER A 490 -9.72 9.32 -10.76
N GLN A 491 -10.40 9.63 -9.65
CA GLN A 491 -10.87 10.99 -9.37
C GLN A 491 -9.71 11.97 -9.23
N ARG A 492 -8.62 11.57 -8.56
CA ARG A 492 -7.41 12.40 -8.41
C ARG A 492 -6.70 12.64 -9.74
N GLN A 493 -6.59 11.61 -10.59
CA GLN A 493 -6.01 11.76 -11.92
C GLN A 493 -6.86 12.70 -12.78
N ALA A 494 -8.17 12.51 -12.80
CA ALA A 494 -9.08 13.38 -13.53
C ALA A 494 -8.92 14.85 -13.10
N LEU A 495 -8.86 15.14 -11.80
CA LEU A 495 -8.62 16.51 -11.30
C LEU A 495 -7.30 17.11 -11.80
N ASN A 496 -6.21 16.31 -11.89
CA ASN A 496 -4.93 16.78 -12.43
C ASN A 496 -5.01 17.04 -13.95
N ASP A 497 -5.60 16.12 -14.71
CA ASP A 497 -5.78 16.24 -16.16
C ASP A 497 -6.62 17.50 -16.48
N TRP A 498 -7.64 17.76 -15.66
CA TRP A 498 -8.50 18.93 -15.79
C TRP A 498 -7.78 20.23 -15.48
N LEU A 499 -6.97 20.27 -14.41
CA LEU A 499 -6.12 21.43 -14.12
C LEU A 499 -5.21 21.77 -15.30
N GLU A 500 -4.50 20.78 -15.85
CA GLU A 500 -3.57 20.99 -16.96
C GLU A 500 -4.29 21.47 -18.24
N SER A 501 -5.47 20.90 -18.53
CA SER A 501 -6.30 21.31 -19.66
C SER A 501 -6.88 22.72 -19.50
N SER A 502 -7.21 23.13 -18.27
CA SER A 502 -7.84 24.42 -17.98
C SER A 502 -6.90 25.61 -18.15
N GLU A 503 -5.59 25.42 -17.96
CA GLU A 503 -4.56 26.44 -18.21
C GLU A 503 -4.48 26.79 -19.70
N LYS A 504 -4.67 25.79 -20.58
CA LYS A 504 -4.55 25.93 -22.05
C LYS A 504 -5.84 26.35 -22.75
N THR A 505 -6.98 26.32 -22.06
CA THR A 505 -8.31 26.55 -22.64
C THR A 505 -8.80 27.98 -22.40
N ASN A 506 -9.18 28.71 -23.45
CA ASN A 506 -9.85 30.02 -23.30
C ASN A 506 -11.37 29.86 -23.14
N PRO A 507 -12.03 30.63 -22.27
CA PRO A 507 -13.49 30.61 -22.15
C PRO A 507 -14.16 30.98 -23.47
N VAL A 508 -14.98 30.09 -24.00
CA VAL A 508 -15.79 30.29 -25.21
C VAL A 508 -17.15 30.91 -24.87
N VAL A 509 -17.63 30.67 -23.65
CA VAL A 509 -18.96 31.06 -23.18
C VAL A 509 -18.86 31.76 -21.82
N PRO A 510 -19.69 32.78 -21.52
CA PRO A 510 -19.70 33.43 -20.21
C PRO A 510 -19.93 32.47 -19.04
N LEU A 511 -19.36 32.79 -17.87
CA LEU A 511 -19.46 31.98 -16.65
C LEU A 511 -20.91 31.61 -16.27
N HIS A 512 -21.86 32.52 -16.48
CA HIS A 512 -23.27 32.32 -16.10
C HIS A 512 -23.95 31.24 -16.96
N GLU A 513 -23.69 31.21 -18.27
CA GLU A 513 -24.21 30.19 -19.18
C GLU A 513 -23.59 28.82 -18.88
N SER A 514 -22.29 28.78 -18.57
CA SER A 514 -21.61 27.54 -18.17
C SER A 514 -22.16 26.97 -16.85
N LYS A 515 -22.51 27.83 -15.89
CA LYS A 515 -23.25 27.44 -14.67
C LYS A 515 -24.62 26.85 -15.00
N ASN A 516 -25.36 27.45 -15.94
CA ASN A 516 -26.68 26.95 -16.35
C ASN A 516 -26.59 25.57 -17.02
N ILE A 517 -25.61 25.33 -17.89
CA ILE A 517 -25.36 24.03 -18.52
C ILE A 517 -25.08 22.95 -17.46
N LEU A 518 -24.19 23.25 -16.51
CA LEU A 518 -23.85 22.31 -15.44
C LEU A 518 -25.03 22.07 -14.49
N ARG A 519 -25.88 23.08 -14.21
CA ARG A 519 -27.13 22.88 -13.46
C ARG A 519 -28.05 21.89 -14.16
N ILE A 520 -28.24 22.01 -15.48
CA ILE A 520 -29.08 21.09 -16.25
C ILE A 520 -28.51 19.66 -16.20
N GLN A 521 -27.19 19.50 -16.36
CA GLN A 521 -26.54 18.19 -16.26
C GLN A 521 -26.68 17.60 -14.85
N TYR A 522 -26.51 18.43 -13.82
CA TYR A 522 -26.68 18.04 -12.44
C TYR A 522 -28.10 17.51 -12.17
N GLU A 523 -29.14 18.22 -12.59
CA GLU A 523 -30.53 17.77 -12.43
C GLU A 523 -30.79 16.43 -13.13
N LYS A 524 -30.20 16.20 -14.32
CA LYS A 524 -30.32 14.93 -15.04
C LYS A 524 -29.64 13.76 -14.33
N MET A 525 -28.58 13.99 -13.56
CA MET A 525 -27.83 12.94 -12.86
C MET A 525 -28.38 12.58 -11.48
N LYS A 526 -29.21 13.44 -10.87
CA LYS A 526 -29.79 13.17 -9.54
C LYS A 526 -30.48 11.81 -9.44
N PRO A 527 -31.34 11.37 -10.38
CA PRO A 527 -32.02 10.08 -10.29
C PRO A 527 -31.04 8.90 -10.29
N GLU A 528 -29.98 8.98 -11.10
CA GLU A 528 -28.96 7.94 -11.20
C GLU A 528 -28.14 7.84 -9.91
N MET A 529 -27.75 8.98 -9.33
CA MET A 529 -27.04 9.02 -8.05
C MET A 529 -27.90 8.46 -6.90
N ILE A 530 -29.20 8.79 -6.87
CA ILE A 530 -30.14 8.22 -5.91
C ILE A 530 -30.25 6.71 -6.09
N SER A 531 -30.35 6.21 -7.33
CA SER A 531 -30.39 4.76 -7.61
C SER A 531 -29.15 4.04 -7.08
N ARG A 532 -27.96 4.62 -7.29
CA ARG A 532 -26.69 4.08 -6.75
C ARG A 532 -26.67 4.08 -5.22
N LEU A 533 -27.19 5.12 -4.57
CA LEU A 533 -27.31 5.17 -3.11
C LEU A 533 -28.25 4.09 -2.55
N VAL A 534 -29.39 3.86 -3.22
CA VAL A 534 -30.34 2.79 -2.86
C VAL A 534 -29.72 1.40 -3.02
N GLU A 535 -28.91 1.16 -4.05
CA GLU A 535 -28.19 -0.10 -4.21
C GLU A 535 -27.16 -0.34 -3.09
N ILE A 536 -26.42 0.69 -2.69
CA ILE A 536 -25.47 0.62 -1.58
C ILE A 536 -26.21 0.30 -0.26
N GLU A 537 -27.35 0.94 -0.01
CA GLU A 537 -28.19 0.66 1.17
C GLU A 537 -28.71 -0.78 1.17
N LYS A 538 -29.22 -1.28 0.03
CA LYS A 538 -29.68 -2.67 -0.12
C LYS A 538 -28.56 -3.67 0.20
N GLN A 539 -27.36 -3.45 -0.33
CA GLN A 539 -26.20 -4.31 -0.06
C GLN A 539 -25.82 -4.32 1.44
N GLN A 540 -25.89 -3.16 2.11
CA GLN A 540 -25.63 -3.07 3.54
C GLN A 540 -26.72 -3.74 4.39
N ARG A 541 -28.00 -3.60 4.04
CA ARG A 541 -29.12 -4.28 4.73
C ARG A 541 -29.07 -5.80 4.57
N ILE A 542 -28.70 -6.31 3.39
CA ILE A 542 -28.48 -7.75 3.16
C ILE A 542 -27.37 -8.27 4.08
N THR A 543 -26.23 -7.56 4.13
CA THR A 543 -25.10 -7.91 4.99
C THR A 543 -25.47 -7.92 6.48
N PHE A 544 -26.34 -6.99 6.92
CA PHE A 544 -26.80 -6.92 8.31
C PHE A 544 -27.79 -8.03 8.66
N ARG A 545 -28.69 -8.41 7.74
CA ARG A 545 -29.66 -9.49 7.94
C ARG A 545 -28.96 -10.85 8.06
N GLU A 546 -27.95 -11.10 7.23
CA GLU A 546 -27.09 -12.30 7.32
C GLU A 546 -26.31 -12.36 8.65
N LEU A 547 -25.90 -11.21 9.19
CA LEU A 547 -25.25 -11.12 10.50
C LEU A 547 -26.23 -11.50 11.63
N LEU A 548 -27.47 -11.00 11.56
CA LEU A 548 -28.52 -11.30 12.53
C LEU A 548 -28.91 -12.79 12.51
N ASP A 549 -29.09 -13.39 11.34
CA ASP A 549 -29.41 -14.81 11.21
C ASP A 549 -28.29 -15.70 11.78
N LYS A 550 -27.02 -15.34 11.57
CA LYS A 550 -25.87 -16.01 12.20
C LYS A 550 -25.86 -15.89 13.72
N THR A 551 -26.24 -14.72 14.26
CA THR A 551 -26.31 -14.53 15.72
C THR A 551 -27.48 -15.27 16.35
N PHE A 552 -28.67 -15.28 15.72
CA PHE A 552 -29.82 -16.04 16.20
C PHE A 552 -29.58 -17.55 16.17
N SER A 553 -28.92 -18.07 15.12
CA SER A 553 -28.55 -19.49 15.04
C SER A 553 -27.52 -19.91 16.10
N LYS A 554 -26.59 -19.02 16.46
CA LYS A 554 -25.67 -19.21 17.59
C LYS A 554 -26.38 -19.18 18.95
N VAL A 555 -27.39 -18.34 19.14
CA VAL A 555 -28.14 -18.26 20.41
C VAL A 555 -29.07 -19.47 20.57
N LEU A 556 -29.74 -19.93 19.52
CA LEU A 556 -30.54 -21.16 19.56
C LEU A 556 -29.66 -22.38 19.87
N SER A 557 -28.50 -22.54 19.22
CA SER A 557 -27.61 -23.67 19.51
C SER A 557 -27.03 -23.67 20.94
N PHE A 558 -27.06 -22.53 21.63
CA PHE A 558 -26.65 -22.41 23.03
C PHE A 558 -27.78 -22.77 24.01
N MET A 559 -29.04 -22.52 23.64
CA MET A 559 -30.22 -22.88 24.45
C MET A 559 -30.70 -24.33 24.24
N SER A 560 -30.27 -25.01 23.17
CA SER A 560 -30.61 -26.42 22.89
C SER A 560 -29.69 -27.46 23.55
N ARG A 561 -28.75 -27.08 24.43
CA ARG A 561 -27.87 -28.05 25.10
C ARG A 561 -28.58 -28.61 26.35
N PRO A 562 -28.79 -29.94 26.45
CA PRO A 562 -29.37 -30.52 27.66
C PRO A 562 -28.40 -30.31 28.82
N ILE A 563 -28.94 -29.82 29.94
CA ILE A 563 -28.22 -29.72 31.20
C ILE A 563 -28.07 -31.14 31.73
N ILE A 564 -26.85 -31.67 31.71
CA ILE A 564 -26.44 -32.88 32.42
C ILE A 564 -25.16 -32.54 33.18
#